data_AF-A0A8J8PYS9-F1
#
_entry.id   AF-A0A8J8PYS9-F1
#
_cell.length_a   1.000
_cell.length_b   1.000
_cell.length_c   1.000
_cell.angle_alpha   90.00
_cell.angle_beta   90.00
_cell.angle_gamma   90.00
#
_symmetry.space_group_name_H-M   'P 1'
#
loop_
_entity.id
_entity.type
_entity.pdbx_description
1 polymer ?
#
loop_
_entity_poly.entity_id
_entity_poly.type
_entity_poly.pdbx_seq_one_letter_code
_entity_poly.pdbx_strand_id
1 'polypeptide(L)'
;MSTNLNAADSFEAGGQTRHVGFVGDSDVGKTTVATLVAARLAERTQVTVAGDAARFVSTQDAENDDAIGIEWTVEDCTPGVDAFGPRPERLDTVFVVATPETLDSVAKYEQVARRHGVDCFLVVNRFQESAKDQLRAFDGPEIAEYIYVDEEISTAISDRRVPTLPDWTVEAILIEALQPERQEAERALAALDSGERSIVNVEVGDRADADTLIDSFKTAGYGAAYFECNCQCHDGHVLARQPQI
;
A
#
# COMPACT_ATOMS: atom_id res chain seq x y z
N MET A 1 19.04 17.48 -51.24
CA MET A 1 18.54 16.10 -51.07
C MET A 1 18.87 15.71 -49.64
N SER A 2 17.99 15.98 -48.67
CA SER A 2 16.73 15.24 -48.38
C SER A 2 17.05 13.92 -47.64
N THR A 3 16.93 13.91 -46.31
CA THR A 3 15.88 13.22 -45.47
C THR A 3 16.16 11.72 -45.27
N ASN A 4 16.01 11.05 -44.11
CA ASN A 4 15.21 11.16 -42.87
C ASN A 4 16.05 10.61 -41.67
N LEU A 5 15.95 11.03 -40.40
CA LEU A 5 14.83 11.01 -39.43
C LEU A 5 14.23 9.62 -39.11
N ASN A 6 14.25 9.31 -37.81
CA ASN A 6 13.44 8.36 -37.03
C ASN A 6 13.76 6.86 -37.04
N ALA A 7 14.28 6.41 -35.90
CA ALA A 7 13.72 5.32 -35.11
C ALA A 7 13.87 5.72 -33.63
N ALA A 8 13.05 6.65 -33.13
CA ALA A 8 11.87 6.38 -32.30
C ALA A 8 11.35 4.93 -32.25
N ASP A 9 10.77 4.61 -31.09
CA ASP A 9 10.25 3.33 -30.57
C ASP A 9 11.33 2.44 -29.94
N SER A 10 11.45 2.31 -28.61
CA SER A 10 10.40 2.23 -27.59
C SER A 10 10.76 3.01 -26.32
N PHE A 11 10.16 4.18 -26.12
CA PHE A 11 9.82 4.60 -24.76
C PHE A 11 8.61 3.76 -24.37
N GLU A 12 8.82 2.73 -23.55
CA GLU A 12 7.69 2.15 -22.84
C GLU A 12 7.18 3.23 -21.89
N ALA A 13 6.09 3.88 -22.30
CA ALA A 13 5.20 4.60 -21.40
C ALA A 13 4.48 3.59 -20.49
N GLY A 14 5.27 2.84 -19.71
CA GLY A 14 4.79 1.86 -18.74
C GLY A 14 4.70 2.54 -17.39
N GLY A 15 3.48 2.74 -16.90
CA GLY A 15 3.25 3.11 -15.51
C GLY A 15 4.04 2.16 -14.60
N GLN A 16 4.63 2.69 -13.53
CA GLN A 16 5.25 1.82 -12.53
C GLN A 16 4.13 1.05 -11.83
N THR A 17 4.02 -0.25 -12.12
CA THR A 17 3.09 -1.13 -11.41
C THR A 17 3.73 -1.59 -10.09
N ARG A 18 2.98 -1.48 -9.00
CA ARG A 18 3.36 -2.00 -7.67
C ARG A 18 2.59 -3.28 -7.36
N HIS A 19 3.31 -4.33 -6.97
CA HIS A 19 2.74 -5.64 -6.66
C HIS A 19 2.76 -5.88 -5.15
N VAL A 20 1.59 -5.88 -4.51
CA VAL A 20 1.44 -6.13 -3.07
C VAL A 20 0.71 -7.44 -2.81
N GLY A 21 1.19 -8.21 -1.84
CA GLY A 21 0.58 -9.49 -1.47
C GLY A 21 0.08 -9.50 -0.03
N PHE A 22 -1.13 -10.01 0.19
CA PHE A 22 -1.69 -10.26 1.51
C PHE A 22 -1.55 -11.74 1.86
N VAL A 23 -0.66 -12.05 2.80
CA VAL A 23 -0.31 -13.42 3.24
C VAL A 23 -0.68 -13.63 4.70
N GLY A 24 -0.67 -14.87 5.18
CA GLY A 24 -1.10 -15.19 6.55
C GLY A 24 -1.81 -16.53 6.66
N ASP A 25 -2.11 -16.94 7.89
CA ASP A 25 -2.77 -18.21 8.17
C ASP A 25 -4.22 -18.24 7.65
N SER A 26 -4.87 -19.40 7.71
CA SER A 26 -6.29 -19.51 7.39
C SER A 26 -7.13 -18.69 8.37
N ASP A 27 -8.24 -18.15 7.90
CA ASP A 27 -9.27 -17.46 8.71
C ASP A 27 -8.84 -16.20 9.48
N VAL A 28 -7.63 -15.69 9.25
CA VAL A 28 -7.14 -14.41 9.82
C VAL A 28 -7.73 -13.16 9.11
N GLY A 29 -8.45 -13.35 8.01
CA GLY A 29 -9.12 -12.26 7.28
C GLY A 29 -8.32 -11.61 6.16
N LYS A 30 -7.36 -12.32 5.53
CA LYS A 30 -6.59 -11.85 4.37
C LYS A 30 -7.46 -11.22 3.28
N THR A 31 -8.47 -11.96 2.82
CA THR A 31 -9.41 -11.52 1.79
C THR A 31 -10.13 -10.24 2.19
N THR A 32 -10.47 -10.07 3.46
CA THR A 32 -11.06 -8.83 3.97
C THR A 32 -10.09 -7.67 3.79
N VAL A 33 -8.86 -7.79 4.30
CA VAL A 33 -7.85 -6.72 4.19
C VAL A 33 -7.53 -6.40 2.72
N ALA A 34 -7.31 -7.42 1.90
CA ALA A 34 -7.04 -7.26 0.47
C ALA A 34 -8.19 -6.55 -0.25
N THR A 35 -9.45 -6.86 0.10
CA THR A 35 -10.64 -6.20 -0.45
C THR A 35 -10.70 -4.72 -0.06
N LEU A 36 -10.42 -4.39 1.20
CA LEU A 36 -10.40 -3.02 1.70
C LEU A 36 -9.33 -2.17 0.97
N VAL A 37 -8.12 -2.72 0.86
CA VAL A 37 -6.99 -2.07 0.17
C VAL A 37 -7.27 -1.90 -1.31
N ALA A 38 -7.74 -2.96 -1.98
CA ALA A 38 -8.07 -2.88 -3.40
C ALA A 38 -9.18 -1.86 -3.68
N ALA A 39 -10.22 -1.81 -2.84
CA ALA A 39 -11.30 -0.84 -2.98
C ALA A 39 -10.78 0.60 -2.83
N ARG A 40 -9.94 0.85 -1.82
CA ARG A 40 -9.36 2.17 -1.60
C ARG A 40 -8.41 2.61 -2.71
N LEU A 41 -7.66 1.67 -3.29
CA LEU A 41 -6.82 1.93 -4.46
C LEU A 41 -7.66 2.24 -5.71
N ALA A 42 -8.76 1.52 -5.93
CA ALA A 42 -9.65 1.72 -7.08
C ALA A 42 -10.27 3.12 -7.12
N GLU A 43 -10.42 3.78 -5.96
CA GLU A 43 -10.89 5.18 -5.88
C GLU A 43 -9.87 6.20 -6.43
N ARG A 44 -8.59 5.82 -6.56
CA ARG A 44 -7.49 6.76 -6.86
C ARG A 44 -6.67 6.41 -8.09
N THR A 45 -6.62 5.14 -8.46
CA THR A 45 -5.77 4.64 -9.55
C THR A 45 -6.22 3.28 -10.04
N GLN A 46 -5.61 2.84 -11.14
CA GLN A 46 -5.89 1.54 -11.73
C GLN A 46 -5.36 0.42 -10.82
N VAL A 47 -6.25 -0.54 -10.53
CA VAL A 47 -5.92 -1.68 -9.68
C VAL A 47 -6.35 -2.99 -10.33
N THR A 48 -5.41 -3.93 -10.41
CA THR A 48 -5.63 -5.34 -10.74
C THR A 48 -5.72 -6.13 -9.45
N VAL A 49 -6.76 -6.95 -9.30
CA VAL A 49 -6.98 -7.74 -8.08
C VAL A 49 -6.95 -9.23 -8.42
N ALA A 50 -6.18 -10.00 -7.67
CA ALA A 50 -6.08 -11.45 -7.79
C ALA A 50 -6.50 -12.16 -6.49
N GLY A 51 -6.85 -13.44 -6.61
CA GLY A 51 -7.33 -14.25 -5.48
C GLY A 51 -8.82 -14.07 -5.17
N ASP A 52 -9.24 -14.40 -3.94
CA ASP A 52 -10.65 -14.35 -3.56
C ASP A 52 -11.19 -12.90 -3.48
N ALA A 53 -10.33 -11.92 -3.22
CA ALA A 53 -10.67 -10.49 -3.23
C ALA A 53 -11.19 -9.98 -4.58
N ALA A 54 -10.80 -10.59 -5.70
CA ALA A 54 -11.26 -10.23 -7.05
C ALA A 54 -12.78 -10.43 -7.25
N ARG A 55 -13.44 -11.15 -6.33
CA ARG A 55 -14.90 -11.30 -6.32
C ARG A 55 -15.65 -10.09 -5.79
N PHE A 56 -14.95 -9.16 -5.12
CA PHE A 56 -15.54 -8.00 -4.44
C PHE A 56 -15.25 -6.71 -5.20
N VAL A 57 -14.01 -6.52 -5.65
CA VAL A 57 -13.57 -5.33 -6.37
C VAL A 57 -13.31 -5.74 -7.81
N SER A 58 -14.04 -5.13 -8.74
CA SER A 58 -13.78 -5.32 -10.16
C SER A 58 -12.55 -4.50 -10.55
N THR A 59 -11.70 -5.05 -11.42
CA THR A 59 -10.67 -4.25 -12.10
C THR A 59 -11.35 -3.09 -12.80
N GLN A 60 -11.09 -1.87 -12.32
CA GLN A 60 -11.62 -0.63 -12.86
C GLN A 60 -10.46 0.22 -13.35
N ASP A 61 -10.66 0.86 -14.50
CA ASP A 61 -9.84 2.00 -14.90
C ASP A 61 -10.25 3.18 -14.02
N ALA A 62 -9.28 3.88 -13.42
CA ALA A 62 -9.58 5.01 -12.56
C ALA A 62 -10.28 6.12 -13.35
N GLU A 63 -11.38 6.67 -12.82
CA GLU A 63 -12.05 7.82 -13.43
C GLU A 63 -11.21 9.11 -13.30
N ASN A 64 -10.29 9.17 -12.33
CA ASN A 64 -9.31 10.25 -12.14
C ASN A 64 -7.98 9.67 -11.61
N ASP A 65 -6.83 10.08 -12.18
CA ASP A 65 -5.48 9.73 -11.71
C ASP A 65 -5.04 10.71 -10.61
N ASP A 66 -5.69 10.63 -9.45
CA ASP A 66 -5.41 11.49 -8.29
C ASP A 66 -4.40 10.84 -7.32
N ALA A 67 -4.10 9.55 -7.48
CA ALA A 67 -2.87 8.98 -6.92
C ALA A 67 -1.69 9.37 -7.82
N ILE A 68 -0.47 9.30 -7.30
CA ILE A 68 0.79 9.69 -7.96
C ILE A 68 1.17 8.88 -9.24
N GLY A 69 0.19 8.41 -10.04
CA GLY A 69 0.34 7.75 -11.34
C GLY A 69 0.88 6.33 -11.27
N ILE A 70 0.59 5.60 -10.19
CA ILE A 70 1.12 4.25 -9.91
C ILE A 70 -0.01 3.26 -10.03
N GLU A 71 0.14 2.31 -10.96
CA GLU A 71 -0.77 1.18 -11.10
C GLU A 71 -0.50 0.14 -10.01
N TRP A 72 -1.53 -0.61 -9.61
CA TRP A 72 -1.41 -1.58 -8.54
C TRP A 72 -1.85 -2.97 -8.95
N THR A 73 -1.15 -3.96 -8.44
CA THR A 73 -1.60 -5.35 -8.38
C THR A 73 -1.73 -5.76 -6.93
N VAL A 74 -2.96 -6.06 -6.50
CA VAL A 74 -3.30 -6.54 -5.16
C VAL A 74 -3.56 -8.04 -5.23
N GLU A 75 -2.74 -8.83 -4.52
CA GLU A 75 -2.87 -10.28 -4.50
C GLU A 75 -3.34 -10.80 -3.15
N ASP A 76 -4.58 -11.30 -3.10
CA ASP A 76 -5.10 -12.07 -1.98
C ASP A 76 -4.56 -13.51 -2.04
N CYS A 77 -3.53 -13.78 -1.24
CA CYS A 77 -2.77 -15.01 -1.36
C CYS A 77 -3.46 -16.18 -0.65
N THR A 78 -3.19 -17.40 -1.13
CA THR A 78 -3.62 -18.61 -0.43
C THR A 78 -3.06 -18.66 1.00
N PRO A 79 -3.74 -19.32 1.95
CA PRO A 79 -3.21 -19.46 3.30
C PRO A 79 -1.87 -20.23 3.36
N GLY A 80 -1.00 -19.83 4.29
CA GLY A 80 0.28 -20.52 4.53
C GLY A 80 1.48 -19.89 3.84
N VAL A 81 2.69 -20.31 4.24
CA VAL A 81 3.96 -19.75 3.73
C VAL A 81 4.28 -20.15 2.29
N ASP A 82 3.64 -21.20 1.77
CA ASP A 82 3.78 -21.60 0.37
C ASP A 82 3.14 -20.57 -0.59
N ALA A 83 2.37 -19.63 -0.05
CA ALA A 83 1.85 -18.47 -0.78
C ALA A 83 2.94 -17.70 -1.53
N PHE A 84 4.14 -17.59 -0.95
CA PHE A 84 5.30 -16.91 -1.55
C PHE A 84 5.97 -17.71 -2.69
N GLY A 85 5.39 -18.85 -3.10
CA GLY A 85 5.94 -19.75 -4.11
C GLY A 85 6.38 -19.03 -5.41
N PRO A 86 7.04 -19.74 -6.33
CA PRO A 86 7.67 -19.13 -7.50
C PRO A 86 6.62 -18.51 -8.44
N ARG A 87 6.26 -17.25 -8.17
CA ARG A 87 5.40 -16.44 -9.01
C ARG A 87 6.23 -15.84 -10.14
N PRO A 88 5.69 -15.79 -11.37
CA PRO A 88 6.38 -15.14 -12.49
C PRO A 88 6.53 -13.63 -12.27
N GLU A 89 5.59 -13.02 -11.55
CA GLU A 89 5.64 -11.63 -11.08
C GLU A 89 6.14 -11.61 -9.63
N ARG A 90 7.16 -10.80 -9.36
CA ARG A 90 7.73 -10.67 -8.01
C ARG A 90 6.92 -9.65 -7.23
N LEU A 91 6.48 -10.00 -6.02
CA LEU A 91 5.91 -9.05 -5.08
C LEU A 91 6.97 -8.03 -4.64
N ASP A 92 6.60 -6.75 -4.63
CA ASP A 92 7.43 -5.67 -4.08
C ASP A 92 7.35 -5.66 -2.54
N THR A 93 6.12 -5.80 -2.02
CA THR A 93 5.83 -5.73 -0.59
C THR A 93 4.81 -6.82 -0.22
N VAL A 94 4.97 -7.40 0.97
CA VAL A 94 3.99 -8.28 1.58
C VAL A 94 3.47 -7.74 2.90
N PHE A 95 2.16 -7.86 3.06
CA PHE A 95 1.45 -7.60 4.29
C PHE A 95 1.04 -8.93 4.90
N VAL A 96 1.68 -9.30 6.00
CA VAL A 96 1.29 -10.46 6.80
C VAL A 96 0.06 -10.07 7.61
N VAL A 97 -1.09 -10.65 7.29
CA VAL A 97 -2.33 -10.46 8.04
C VAL A 97 -2.38 -11.50 9.15
N ALA A 98 -2.51 -11.03 10.39
CA ALA A 98 -2.67 -11.87 11.55
C ALA A 98 -3.73 -11.29 12.50
N THR A 99 -4.36 -12.14 13.29
CA THR A 99 -5.10 -11.69 14.49
C THR A 99 -4.19 -11.75 15.71
N PRO A 100 -4.53 -11.06 16.82
CA PRO A 100 -3.76 -11.16 18.06
C PRO A 100 -3.44 -12.61 18.48
N GLU A 101 -4.38 -13.54 18.31
CA GLU A 101 -4.22 -14.95 18.66
C GLU A 101 -3.23 -15.72 17.77
N THR A 102 -2.84 -15.15 16.63
CA THR A 102 -2.01 -15.80 15.60
C THR A 102 -0.65 -15.12 15.39
N LEU A 103 -0.30 -14.12 16.21
CA LEU A 103 0.97 -13.38 16.09
C LEU A 103 2.21 -14.28 16.10
N ASP A 104 2.20 -15.36 16.88
CA ASP A 104 3.32 -16.32 16.95
C ASP A 104 3.65 -16.95 15.59
N SER A 105 2.71 -16.94 14.65
CA SER A 105 2.90 -17.48 13.31
C SER A 105 3.45 -16.47 12.30
N VAL A 106 3.60 -15.19 12.66
CA VAL A 106 4.11 -14.15 11.75
C VAL A 106 5.58 -14.39 11.37
N ALA A 107 6.39 -14.86 12.32
CA ALA A 107 7.84 -15.05 12.12
C ALA A 107 8.19 -15.98 10.94
N LYS A 108 7.37 -16.99 10.65
CA LYS A 108 7.59 -17.87 9.47
C LYS A 108 7.34 -17.13 8.15
N TYR A 109 6.42 -16.17 8.09
CA TYR A 109 6.18 -15.36 6.89
C TYR A 109 7.32 -14.36 6.67
N GLU A 110 7.75 -13.66 7.73
CA GLU A 110 8.88 -12.73 7.67
C GLU A 110 10.16 -13.43 7.19
N GLN A 111 10.43 -14.63 7.71
CA GLN A 111 11.59 -15.40 7.28
C GLN A 111 11.57 -15.70 5.78
N VAL A 112 10.39 -15.98 5.22
CA VAL A 112 10.24 -16.23 3.78
C VAL A 112 10.37 -14.95 2.98
N ALA A 113 9.72 -13.85 3.38
CA ALA A 113 9.86 -12.54 2.73
C ALA A 113 11.33 -12.11 2.64
N ARG A 114 12.09 -12.27 3.73
CA ARG A 114 13.53 -11.97 3.79
C ARG A 114 14.36 -12.81 2.81
N ARG A 115 14.02 -14.09 2.62
CA ARG A 115 14.71 -14.95 1.63
C ARG A 115 14.47 -14.49 0.20
N HIS A 116 13.31 -13.91 -0.07
CA HIS A 116 12.94 -13.39 -1.38
C HIS A 116 13.30 -11.90 -1.57
N GLY A 117 13.84 -11.24 -0.54
CA GLY A 117 14.16 -9.81 -0.55
C GLY A 117 12.92 -8.97 -0.87
N VAL A 118 11.81 -9.27 -0.21
CA VAL A 118 10.52 -8.56 -0.33
C VAL A 118 10.29 -7.82 0.98
N ASP A 119 9.82 -6.58 0.90
CA ASP A 119 9.50 -5.79 2.09
C ASP A 119 8.34 -6.44 2.84
N CYS A 120 8.39 -6.44 4.17
CA CYS A 120 7.46 -7.21 5.00
C CYS A 120 6.91 -6.36 6.13
N PHE A 121 5.60 -6.22 6.17
CA PHE A 121 4.87 -5.50 7.22
C PHE A 121 3.77 -6.37 7.82
N LEU A 122 3.32 -6.02 9.03
CA LEU A 122 2.25 -6.69 9.75
C LEU A 122 0.96 -5.87 9.70
N VAL A 123 -0.15 -6.53 9.34
CA VAL A 123 -1.51 -5.99 9.53
C VAL A 123 -2.19 -6.80 10.62
N VAL A 124 -2.56 -6.14 11.71
CA VAL A 124 -3.24 -6.79 12.84
C VAL A 124 -4.74 -6.65 12.66
N ASN A 125 -5.37 -7.70 12.16
CA ASN A 125 -6.80 -7.76 11.92
C ASN A 125 -7.58 -8.23 13.15
N ARG A 126 -8.85 -7.83 13.25
CA ARG A 126 -9.74 -8.10 14.40
C ARG A 126 -9.12 -7.62 15.72
N PHE A 127 -8.40 -6.51 15.65
CA PHE A 127 -7.74 -5.94 16.81
C PHE A 127 -8.75 -5.47 17.86
N GLN A 128 -8.41 -5.70 19.12
CA GLN A 128 -9.14 -5.21 20.28
C GLN A 128 -8.15 -4.57 21.24
N GLU A 129 -8.58 -3.53 21.93
CA GLU A 129 -7.76 -2.80 22.92
C GLU A 129 -7.18 -3.71 24.02
N SER A 130 -7.86 -4.80 24.36
CA SER A 130 -7.39 -5.82 25.31
C SER A 130 -6.13 -6.56 24.85
N ALA A 131 -5.84 -6.58 23.55
CA ALA A 131 -4.66 -7.23 22.97
C ALA A 131 -3.42 -6.31 22.92
N LYS A 132 -3.51 -5.06 23.38
CA LYS A 132 -2.40 -4.07 23.33
C LYS A 132 -1.12 -4.59 23.97
N ASP A 133 -1.21 -5.23 25.12
CA ASP A 133 -0.01 -5.71 25.83
C ASP A 133 0.64 -6.90 25.12
N GLN A 134 -0.13 -7.73 24.42
CA GLN A 134 0.40 -8.80 23.58
C GLN A 134 1.19 -8.22 22.40
N LEU A 135 0.68 -7.18 21.75
CA LEU A 135 1.37 -6.52 20.64
C LEU A 135 2.61 -5.75 21.09
N ARG A 136 2.60 -5.14 22.28
CA ARG A 136 3.80 -4.52 22.85
C ARG A 136 4.94 -5.50 23.08
N ALA A 137 4.61 -6.77 23.34
CA ALA A 137 5.60 -7.83 23.55
C ALA A 137 5.97 -8.55 22.25
N PHE A 138 5.30 -8.27 21.14
CA PHE A 138 5.54 -8.90 19.85
C PHE A 138 6.86 -8.38 19.25
N ASP A 139 7.73 -9.32 18.85
CA ASP A 139 8.98 -9.06 18.17
C ASP A 139 8.88 -9.64 16.75
N GLY A 140 8.75 -8.76 15.76
CA GLY A 140 8.50 -9.14 14.37
C GLY A 140 8.47 -7.93 13.43
N PRO A 141 7.84 -8.07 12.23
CA PRO A 141 7.76 -6.99 11.25
C PRO A 141 7.12 -5.73 11.81
N GLU A 142 7.47 -4.58 11.21
CA GLU A 142 6.82 -3.32 11.50
C GLU A 142 5.31 -3.42 11.24
N ILE A 143 4.52 -2.90 12.18
CA ILE A 143 3.06 -2.90 12.06
C ILE A 143 2.68 -1.75 11.13
N ALA A 144 2.10 -2.10 9.98
CA ALA A 144 1.55 -1.12 9.05
C ALA A 144 0.17 -0.64 9.50
N GLU A 145 -0.70 -1.52 9.98
CA GLU A 145 -2.11 -1.16 10.20
C GLU A 145 -2.80 -2.03 11.26
N TYR A 146 -3.74 -1.41 12.00
CA TYR A 146 -4.68 -2.10 12.88
C TYR A 146 -6.08 -2.04 12.29
N ILE A 147 -6.68 -3.21 12.07
CA ILE A 147 -8.08 -3.31 11.67
C ILE A 147 -8.87 -3.82 12.86
N TYR A 148 -9.67 -2.93 13.45
CA TYR A 148 -10.47 -3.24 14.63
C TYR A 148 -11.61 -4.21 14.29
N VAL A 149 -12.11 -4.91 15.31
CA VAL A 149 -13.34 -5.70 15.15
C VAL A 149 -14.49 -4.75 14.79
N ASP A 150 -15.04 -4.96 13.60
CA ASP A 150 -16.17 -4.20 13.09
C ASP A 150 -17.22 -5.15 12.50
N GLU A 151 -18.44 -5.07 13.03
CA GLU A 151 -19.59 -5.87 12.57
C GLU A 151 -20.04 -5.45 11.17
N GLU A 152 -19.89 -4.19 10.79
CA GLU A 152 -20.25 -3.69 9.46
C GLU A 152 -19.31 -4.27 8.40
N ILE A 153 -18.00 -4.29 8.67
CA ILE A 153 -17.01 -4.94 7.80
C ILE A 153 -17.34 -6.42 7.63
N SER A 154 -17.59 -7.11 8.75
CA SER A 154 -17.89 -8.55 8.75
C SER A 154 -19.19 -8.86 7.98
N THR A 155 -20.21 -8.02 8.14
CA THR A 155 -21.50 -8.15 7.46
C THR A 155 -21.36 -7.88 5.97
N ALA A 156 -20.65 -6.83 5.56
CA ALA A 156 -20.45 -6.50 4.16
C ALA A 156 -19.71 -7.62 3.42
N ILE A 157 -18.64 -8.16 3.99
CA ILE A 157 -17.91 -9.29 3.40
C ILE A 157 -18.80 -10.53 3.28
N SER A 158 -19.61 -10.83 4.30
CA SER A 158 -20.56 -11.95 4.25
C SER A 158 -21.61 -11.77 3.14
N ASP A 159 -22.05 -10.54 2.91
CA ASP A 159 -22.99 -10.16 1.85
C ASP A 159 -22.31 -10.01 0.47
N ARG A 160 -21.01 -10.30 0.35
CA ARG A 160 -20.21 -10.11 -0.87
C ARG A 160 -20.22 -8.66 -1.39
N ARG A 161 -20.16 -7.71 -0.48
CA ARG A 161 -20.05 -6.28 -0.77
C ARG A 161 -18.72 -5.75 -0.25
N VAL A 162 -18.21 -4.72 -0.92
CA VAL A 162 -17.08 -3.93 -0.40
C VAL A 162 -17.56 -3.22 0.87
N PRO A 163 -16.88 -3.40 2.02
CA PRO A 163 -17.18 -2.66 3.23
C PRO A 163 -16.99 -1.15 3.02
N THR A 164 -17.87 -0.34 3.61
CA THR A 164 -17.61 1.09 3.74
C THR A 164 -16.47 1.28 4.72
N LEU A 165 -15.42 1.96 4.30
CA LEU A 165 -14.31 2.32 5.18
C LEU A 165 -14.60 3.69 5.82
N PRO A 166 -14.38 3.85 7.13
CA PRO A 166 -14.07 5.17 7.65
C PRO A 166 -12.81 5.70 6.94
N ASP A 167 -12.76 6.99 6.68
CA ASP A 167 -11.78 7.66 5.80
C ASP A 167 -10.30 7.28 6.10
N TRP A 168 -9.99 6.87 7.34
CA TRP A 168 -8.64 6.56 7.83
C TRP A 168 -8.19 5.10 7.69
N THR A 169 -9.03 4.18 7.22
CA THR A 169 -8.70 2.76 7.29
C THR A 169 -7.85 2.36 6.07
N VAL A 170 -6.71 1.70 6.28
CA VAL A 170 -5.79 1.09 5.28
C VAL A 170 -4.80 2.01 4.54
N GLU A 171 -4.83 3.31 4.77
CA GLU A 171 -3.90 4.25 4.09
C GLU A 171 -2.43 3.99 4.44
N ALA A 172 -2.16 3.55 5.67
CA ALA A 172 -0.80 3.22 6.10
C ALA A 172 -0.21 2.06 5.27
N ILE A 173 -1.03 1.09 4.86
CA ILE A 173 -0.62 0.00 3.95
C ILE A 173 -0.13 0.58 2.62
N LEU A 174 -0.81 1.60 2.10
CA LEU A 174 -0.42 2.25 0.84
C LEU A 174 0.87 3.03 0.98
N ILE A 175 1.01 3.76 2.09
CA ILE A 175 2.22 4.53 2.41
C ILE A 175 3.44 3.61 2.49
N GLU A 176 3.35 2.53 3.27
CA GLU A 176 4.45 1.59 3.46
C GLU A 176 4.80 0.81 2.19
N ALA A 177 3.81 0.48 1.34
CA ALA A 177 4.07 -0.17 0.06
C ALA A 177 4.72 0.77 -0.99
N LEU A 178 4.49 2.08 -0.89
CA LEU A 178 5.02 3.06 -1.83
C LEU A 178 6.42 3.53 -1.47
N GLN A 179 6.58 3.95 -0.22
CA GLN A 179 7.82 4.53 0.29
C GLN A 179 7.80 4.49 1.84
N PRO A 180 8.34 3.43 2.45
CA PRO A 180 8.34 3.30 3.91
C PRO A 180 9.30 4.29 4.59
N GLU A 181 10.33 4.75 3.88
CA GLU A 181 11.30 5.68 4.45
C GLU A 181 10.79 7.12 4.42
N ARG A 182 10.41 7.59 5.62
CA ARG A 182 10.02 8.97 5.90
C ARG A 182 11.20 9.93 5.75
N GLN A 183 10.94 11.11 5.19
CA GLN A 183 11.90 12.19 5.01
C GLN A 183 11.38 13.49 5.60
N GLU A 184 12.31 14.33 6.05
CA GLU A 184 12.02 15.73 6.37
C GLU A 184 11.64 16.47 5.08
N ALA A 185 10.63 17.35 5.16
CA ALA A 185 10.11 18.11 4.03
C ALA A 185 11.22 18.83 3.23
N GLU A 186 12.18 19.43 3.93
CA GLU A 186 13.32 20.16 3.33
C GLU A 186 14.21 19.28 2.44
N ARG A 187 14.32 17.99 2.76
CA ARG A 187 15.17 17.03 2.04
C ARG A 187 14.43 16.33 0.92
N ALA A 188 13.11 16.16 1.06
CA ALA A 188 12.30 15.39 0.14
C ALA A 188 12.34 15.95 -1.29
N LEU A 189 12.29 17.28 -1.45
CA LEU A 189 12.39 17.90 -2.78
C LEU A 189 13.78 17.69 -3.41
N ALA A 190 14.84 17.86 -2.63
CA ALA A 190 16.21 17.66 -3.10
C ALA A 190 16.49 16.19 -3.48
N ALA A 191 15.89 15.24 -2.77
CA ALA A 191 15.98 13.81 -3.09
C ALA A 191 15.29 13.48 -4.43
N LEU A 192 14.16 14.14 -4.74
CA LEU A 192 13.52 14.05 -6.06
C LEU A 192 14.36 14.74 -7.14
N ASP A 193 14.84 15.96 -6.91
CA ASP A 193 15.61 16.74 -7.90
C ASP A 193 16.92 16.05 -8.31
N SER A 194 17.58 15.42 -7.35
CA SER A 194 18.84 14.70 -7.60
C SER A 194 18.63 13.31 -8.21
N GLY A 195 17.39 12.81 -8.23
CA GLY A 195 17.08 11.44 -8.61
C GLY A 195 17.59 10.39 -7.62
N GLU A 196 17.96 10.78 -6.39
CA GLU A 196 18.27 9.84 -5.32
C GLU A 196 17.07 8.94 -5.04
N ARG A 197 15.85 9.50 -5.14
CA ARG A 197 14.60 8.78 -4.96
C ARG A 197 13.59 9.14 -6.05
N SER A 198 12.84 8.15 -6.50
CA SER A 198 11.74 8.33 -7.45
C SER A 198 10.41 8.67 -6.76
N ILE A 199 10.25 8.26 -5.50
CA ILE A 199 9.11 8.56 -4.61
C ILE A 199 9.66 8.98 -3.25
N VAL A 200 9.09 10.02 -2.66
CA VAL A 200 9.39 10.50 -1.31
C VAL A 200 8.14 10.48 -0.45
N ASN A 201 8.34 10.28 0.85
CA ASN A 201 7.29 10.24 1.86
C ASN A 201 7.60 11.26 2.95
N VAL A 202 6.70 12.23 3.16
CA VAL A 202 6.84 13.26 4.20
C VAL A 202 5.66 13.17 5.16
N GLU A 203 5.97 12.94 6.43
CA GLU A 203 4.98 13.02 7.52
C GLU A 203 4.56 14.47 7.75
N VAL A 204 3.26 14.70 7.93
CA VAL A 204 2.69 16.03 8.15
C VAL A 204 1.76 16.01 9.37
N GLY A 205 1.90 17.05 10.20
CA GLY A 205 1.16 17.17 11.45
C GLY A 205 -0.31 17.54 11.25
N ASP A 206 -0.62 18.32 10.22
CA ASP A 206 -1.99 18.69 9.86
C ASP A 206 -2.22 18.82 8.35
N ARG A 207 -3.49 18.93 7.98
CA ARG A 207 -3.92 19.04 6.58
C ARG A 207 -3.46 20.32 5.88
N ALA A 208 -3.34 21.45 6.59
CA ALA A 208 -2.92 22.71 5.97
C ALA A 208 -1.43 22.68 5.58
N ASP A 209 -0.61 22.05 6.42
CA ASP A 209 0.78 21.75 6.09
C ASP A 209 0.89 20.81 4.89
N ALA A 210 0.02 19.80 4.82
CA ALA A 210 -0.06 18.89 3.69
C ALA A 210 -0.34 19.59 2.37
N ASP A 211 -1.37 20.46 2.34
CA ASP A 211 -1.77 21.19 1.14
C ASP A 211 -0.63 22.13 0.66
N THR A 212 0.05 22.81 1.59
CA THR A 212 1.22 23.66 1.29
C THR A 212 2.35 22.85 0.66
N LEU A 213 2.62 21.66 1.19
CA LEU A 213 3.68 20.79 0.70
C LEU A 213 3.34 20.19 -0.67
N ILE A 214 2.08 19.79 -0.89
CA ILE A 214 1.58 19.35 -2.19
C ILE A 214 1.77 20.44 -3.25
N ASP A 215 1.40 21.69 -2.94
CA ASP A 215 1.56 22.82 -3.85
C ASP A 215 3.04 23.08 -4.17
N SER A 216 3.94 22.90 -3.20
CA SER A 216 5.38 23.00 -3.41
C SER A 216 5.90 21.95 -4.41
N PHE A 217 5.54 20.68 -4.21
CA PHE A 217 5.92 19.60 -5.13
C PHE A 217 5.33 19.81 -6.54
N LYS A 218 4.04 20.17 -6.63
CA LYS A 218 3.38 20.45 -7.91
C LYS A 218 4.01 21.63 -8.65
N THR A 219 4.38 22.70 -7.93
CA THR A 219 5.09 23.86 -8.50
C THR A 219 6.45 23.47 -9.07
N ALA A 220 7.14 22.51 -8.44
CA ALA A 220 8.39 21.95 -8.95
C ALA A 220 8.20 20.93 -10.09
N GLY A 221 6.96 20.61 -10.46
CA GLY A 221 6.63 19.69 -11.56
C GLY A 221 6.46 18.22 -11.15
N TYR A 222 6.33 17.95 -9.85
CA TYR A 222 6.14 16.59 -9.32
C TYR A 222 4.67 16.25 -9.10
N GLY A 223 4.32 14.98 -9.25
CA GLY A 223 3.03 14.45 -8.80
C GLY A 223 3.04 14.30 -7.29
N ALA A 224 2.01 14.79 -6.59
CA ALA A 224 1.93 14.70 -5.13
C ALA A 224 0.49 14.51 -4.66
N ALA A 225 0.31 13.63 -3.67
CA ALA A 225 -0.97 13.30 -3.07
C ALA A 225 -0.86 13.11 -1.56
N TYR A 226 -1.96 13.36 -0.86
CA TYR A 226 -2.09 13.19 0.58
C TYR A 226 -2.69 11.83 0.92
N PHE A 227 -2.15 11.20 1.96
CA PHE A 227 -2.60 9.93 2.52
C PHE A 227 -2.82 10.14 4.02
N GLU A 228 -3.99 9.80 4.54
CA GLU A 228 -4.28 9.94 5.97
C GLU A 228 -3.53 8.88 6.78
N CYS A 229 -3.08 9.18 8.01
CA CYS A 229 -2.47 8.17 8.88
C CYS A 229 -3.47 7.65 9.91
N ASN A 230 -3.69 6.34 9.96
CA ASN A 230 -4.52 5.73 11.01
C ASN A 230 -3.81 5.60 12.37
N CYS A 231 -2.53 5.96 12.44
CA CYS A 231 -1.70 5.86 13.64
C CYS A 231 -2.12 6.81 14.77
N GLN A 232 -2.96 7.83 14.49
CA GLN A 232 -3.42 8.87 15.43
C GLN A 232 -2.31 9.71 16.08
N CYS A 233 -1.04 9.57 15.67
CA CYS A 233 0.06 10.42 16.14
C CYS A 233 0.30 11.66 15.28
N HIS A 234 -0.18 11.65 14.04
CA HIS A 234 -0.17 12.74 13.07
C HIS A 234 -1.32 12.57 12.08
N ASP A 235 -1.67 13.63 11.36
CA ASP A 235 -2.83 13.62 10.46
C ASP A 235 -2.58 12.79 9.19
N GLY A 236 -1.37 12.83 8.63
CA GLY A 236 -1.07 12.03 7.45
C GLY A 236 0.31 12.20 6.84
N HIS A 237 0.40 11.83 5.56
CA HIS A 237 1.61 11.81 4.77
C HIS A 237 1.36 12.47 3.42
N VAL A 238 2.36 13.20 2.92
CA VAL A 238 2.43 13.61 1.53
C VAL A 238 3.43 12.70 0.82
N LEU A 239 2.92 11.96 -0.16
CA LEU A 239 3.77 11.22 -1.09
C LEU A 239 3.94 12.02 -2.37
N ALA A 240 5.18 12.17 -2.83
CA ALA A 240 5.49 12.85 -4.08
C ALA A 240 6.41 12.00 -4.97
N ARG A 241 6.24 12.14 -6.28
CA ARG A 241 6.91 11.31 -7.29
C ARG A 241 7.46 12.15 -8.44
N GLN A 242 8.60 11.71 -8.95
CA GLN A 242 9.12 12.19 -10.23
C GLN A 242 8.11 11.96 -11.38
N PRO A 243 7.90 12.93 -12.29
CA PRO A 243 7.07 12.72 -13.45
C PRO A 243 7.63 11.61 -14.35
N GLN A 244 6.76 10.80 -14.94
CA GLN A 244 7.15 9.88 -16.01
C GLN A 244 7.44 10.71 -17.27
N ILE A 245 8.68 10.70 -17.75
CA ILE A 245 9.11 11.37 -19.00
C ILE A 245 9.08 10.36 -20.13
#